data_AF-A0A3D3ERU4-F1
#
_entry.id   AF-A0A3D3ERU4-F1
#
_cell.length_a   1.000
_cell.length_b   1.000
_cell.length_c   1.000
_cell.angle_alpha   90.00
_cell.angle_beta   90.00
_cell.angle_gamma   90.00
#
_symmetry.space_group_name_H-M   'P 1'
#
loop_
_entity.id
_entity.type
_entity.pdbx_description
1 polymer ?
#
loop_
_entity_poly.entity_id
_entity_poly.type
_entity_poly.pdbx_seq_one_letter_code
_entity_poly.pdbx_strand_id
1 'polypeptide(L)' 'MSECDNDCNSCSQNCGEKKKTKNDFSVKPHEMSSIKKVIGIVSGKGGVGKSLVTSLLAVTMNRRGYHSA' A
#
# COMPACT_ATOMS: atom_id res chain seq x y z
N MET A 1 -27.24 -7.91 26.46
CA MET A 1 -26.44 -6.70 26.20
C MET A 1 -25.05 -7.19 25.88
N SER A 2 -24.63 -7.08 24.63
CA SER A 2 -23.32 -7.59 24.19
C SER A 2 -22.36 -6.41 24.19
N GLU A 3 -21.57 -6.26 25.25
CA GLU A 3 -20.42 -5.35 25.28
C GLU A 3 -19.37 -5.87 24.29
N CYS A 4 -19.38 -5.33 23.07
CA CYS A 4 -18.21 -5.40 22.18
C CYS A 4 -17.45 -4.10 22.44
N ASP A 5 -16.38 -4.20 23.24
CA ASP A 5 -15.34 -3.18 23.27
C ASP A 5 -14.82 -2.98 21.85
N ASN A 6 -14.47 -1.75 21.48
CA ASN A 6 -14.16 -1.31 20.12
C ASN A 6 -12.93 -2.00 19.46
N ASP A 7 -12.46 -3.12 19.99
CA ASP A 7 -11.50 -4.06 19.42
C ASP A 7 -12.22 -5.12 18.55
N CYS A 8 -12.57 -4.75 17.31
CA CYS A 8 -13.19 -5.64 16.33
C CYS A 8 -12.29 -6.81 15.82
N ASN A 9 -11.26 -7.21 16.57
CA ASN A 9 -10.41 -8.35 16.23
C ASN A 9 -10.98 -9.69 16.76
N SER A 10 -11.92 -9.64 17.71
CA SER A 10 -12.53 -10.82 18.35
C SER A 10 -14.07 -10.90 18.21
N CYS A 11 -14.75 -9.82 17.79
CA CYS A 11 -16.20 -9.83 17.58
C CYS A 11 -16.53 -10.32 16.16
N SER A 12 -17.27 -11.43 16.03
CA SER A 12 -17.82 -11.92 14.74
C SER A 12 -19.01 -11.09 14.23
N GLN A 13 -19.05 -9.79 14.54
CA GLN A 13 -20.10 -8.87 14.11
C GLN A 13 -19.63 -8.07 12.90
N ASN A 14 -20.55 -7.79 11.98
CA ASN A 14 -20.33 -6.90 10.84
C ASN A 14 -20.08 -5.47 11.39
N CYS A 15 -18.83 -5.16 11.73
CA CYS A 15 -18.43 -3.82 12.16
C CYS A 15 -18.67 -2.87 10.98
N GLY A 16 -19.69 -2.03 11.13
CA GLY A 16 -20.20 -1.12 10.11
C GLY A 16 -19.08 -0.33 9.45
N GLU A 17 -19.03 -0.45 8.13
CA GLU A 17 -18.47 0.51 7.19
C GLU A 17 -17.12 1.10 7.59
N LYS A 18 -16.05 0.46 7.12
CA LYS A 18 -14.82 1.19 6.77
C LYS A 18 -15.20 2.24 5.73
N LYS A 19 -15.71 3.40 6.15
CA LYS A 19 -15.65 4.66 5.41
C LYS A 19 -14.17 4.94 5.24
N LYS A 20 -13.57 4.31 4.23
CA LYS A 20 -12.28 4.69 3.69
C LYS A 20 -12.54 6.05 3.05
N THR A 21 -12.54 7.11 3.85
CA THR A 21 -11.91 8.35 3.43
C THR A 21 -10.51 7.93 3.02
N LYS A 22 -10.35 7.54 1.75
CA LYS A 22 -9.05 7.42 1.13
C LYS A 22 -8.57 8.86 1.13
N ASN A 23 -7.91 9.27 2.20
CA ASN A 23 -7.17 10.50 2.20
C ASN A 23 -6.20 10.35 1.04
N ASP A 24 -6.47 11.12 -0.01
CA ASP A 24 -5.61 11.13 -1.17
C ASP A 24 -4.39 11.96 -0.81
N PHE A 25 -3.37 11.29 -0.27
CA PHE A 25 -2.08 11.89 0.03
C PHE A 25 -1.24 12.08 -1.24
N SER A 26 -1.84 11.94 -2.43
CA SER A 26 -1.18 12.20 -3.70
C SER A 26 -0.87 13.69 -3.84
N VAL A 27 0.42 14.01 -3.90
CA VAL A 27 0.88 15.31 -4.35
C VAL A 27 0.88 15.30 -5.87
N LYS A 28 0.43 16.40 -6.50
CA LYS A 28 0.44 16.53 -7.95
C LYS A 28 1.88 16.33 -8.45
N PRO A 29 2.14 15.35 -9.35
CA PRO A 29 3.47 15.14 -9.88
C PRO A 29 3.88 16.32 -10.79
N HIS A 30 5.18 16.44 -11.05
CA HIS A 30 5.69 17.41 -12.03
C HIS A 30 5.01 17.22 -13.40
N GLU A 31 4.78 18.30 -14.15
CA GLU A 31 3.95 18.27 -15.37
C GLU A 31 4.52 17.34 -16.47
N MET A 32 5.83 17.14 -16.49
CA MET A 32 6.52 16.21 -17.39
C MET A 32 6.48 14.74 -16.94
N SER A 33 5.98 14.44 -15.74
CA SER A 33 5.94 13.09 -15.18
C SER A 33 4.61 12.41 -15.47
N SER A 34 4.66 11.21 -16.07
CA SER A 34 3.49 10.37 -16.32
C SER A 34 3.58 9.07 -15.52
N ILE A 35 2.82 8.98 -14.43
CA ILE A 35 2.78 7.80 -13.56
C ILE A 35 1.58 6.94 -13.95
N LYS A 36 1.84 5.80 -14.60
CA LYS A 36 0.77 4.89 -15.06
C LYS A 36 0.30 3.91 -13.98
N LYS A 37 1.19 3.54 -13.06
CA LYS A 37 0.96 2.52 -12.03
C LYS A 37 1.70 2.90 -10.74
N VAL A 38 1.03 2.70 -9.61
CA VAL A 38 1.60 2.88 -8.25
C VAL A 38 1.50 1.53 -7.55
N ILE A 39 2.63 0.99 -7.08
CA ILE A 39 2.71 -0.33 -6.45
C ILE A 39 3.22 -0.15 -5.02
N GLY A 40 2.40 -0.50 -4.03
CA GLY A 40 2.80 -0.50 -2.63
C GLY A 40 3.42 -1.83 -2.21
N ILE A 41 4.69 -1.84 -1.83
CA ILE A 41 5.35 -3.02 -1.24
C ILE A 41 5.24 -2.95 0.29
N VAL A 42 4.51 -3.91 0.86
CA VAL A 42 4.25 -4.00 2.29
C VAL A 42 4.73 -5.34 2.84
N SER A 43 5.10 -5.36 4.12
CA SER A 43 5.54 -6.58 4.80
C SER A 43 5.35 -6.47 6.31
N GLY A 44 5.61 -7.57 7.02
CA GLY A 44 5.76 -7.58 8.47
C GLY A 44 6.97 -6.79 8.99
N LYS A 45 7.10 -6.80 10.32
CA LYS A 45 8.14 -6.12 11.11
C LYS A 45 9.50 -6.81 10.94
N GLY A 46 10.58 -6.01 10.83
CA GLY A 46 11.98 -6.44 10.90
C GLY A 46 12.51 -7.26 9.71
N GLY A 47 13.63 -6.82 9.09
CA GLY A 47 14.53 -7.67 8.27
C GLY A 47 13.99 -8.37 7.01
N VAL A 48 12.69 -8.39 6.74
CA VAL A 48 12.03 -9.15 5.66
C VAL A 48 12.33 -8.69 4.22
N GLY A 49 13.30 -7.79 4.03
CA GLY A 49 13.82 -7.48 2.70
C GLY A 49 12.95 -6.60 1.81
N LYS A 50 11.98 -5.84 2.34
CA LYS A 50 11.15 -4.89 1.55
C LYS A 50 11.98 -4.05 0.59
N SER A 51 13.03 -3.39 1.09
CA SER A 51 13.88 -2.52 0.29
C SER A 51 14.59 -3.29 -0.82
N LEU A 52 15.10 -4.48 -0.52
CA LEU A 52 15.75 -5.34 -1.50
C LEU A 52 14.78 -5.76 -2.61
N VAL A 53 13.58 -6.21 -2.24
CA VAL A 53 12.54 -6.61 -3.20
C VAL A 53 12.12 -5.42 -4.05
N THR A 54 11.94 -4.24 -3.47
CA THR A 54 11.64 -3.01 -4.21
C THR A 54 12.72 -2.69 -5.24
N SER A 55 14.00 -2.73 -4.86
CA SER A 55 15.11 -2.47 -5.80
C SER A 55 15.19 -3.51 -6.92
N LEU A 56 15.02 -4.79 -6.60
CA LEU A 56 15.02 -5.86 -7.60
C LEU A 56 13.83 -5.73 -8.57
N LEU A 57 12.66 -5.33 -8.07
CA LEU A 57 11.49 -5.06 -8.90
C LEU A 57 11.75 -3.91 -9.86
N ALA A 58 12.26 -2.78 -9.38
CA ALA A 58 12.56 -1.60 -10.21
C ALA A 58 13.60 -1.94 -11.31
N VAL A 59 14.69 -2.62 -10.95
CA VAL A 59 15.70 -3.07 -11.93
C VAL A 59 15.09 -4.01 -12.96
N THR A 60 14.28 -4.97 -12.53
CA THR A 60 13.65 -5.95 -13.44
C THR A 60 12.67 -5.27 -14.41
N MET A 61 11.88 -4.32 -13.92
CA MET A 61 10.94 -3.57 -14.76
C MET A 61 11.68 -2.69 -15.78
N ASN A 62 12.77 -2.04 -15.36
CA ASN A 62 13.65 -1.32 -16.28
C ASN A 62 14.25 -2.24 -17.34
N ARG A 63 14.70 -3.45 -16.98
CA ARG A 63 15.22 -4.46 -17.93
C ARG A 63 14.15 -4.98 -18.90
N ARG A 64 12.87 -4.92 -18.52
CA ARG A 64 11.73 -5.27 -19.38
C ARG A 64 11.25 -4.11 -20.26
N GLY A 65 11.94 -2.97 -20.25
CA GLY A 65 11.61 -1.80 -21.07
C GLY A 65 10.55 -0.88 -20.48
N TYR A 66 10.19 -1.06 -19.20
CA TYR A 66 9.34 -0.10 -18.49
C TYR A 66 10.20 1.00 -17.85
N HIS A 67 9.59 2.16 -17.59
CA HIS A 67 10.22 3.20 -16.80
C HIS A 67 9.72 3.10 -15.35
N SER A 68 10.60 2.64 -14.45
CA SER A 68 10.31 2.46 -13.02
C SER A 68 11.43 3.03 -12.16
N ALA A 69 11.04 3.49 -10.97
CA ALA A 69 11.91 4.02 -9.92
C ALA A 69 11.64 3.28 -8.61
#